data_AF-A0A533SI06-F1
#
_entry.id   AF-A0A533SI06-F1
#
_cell.length_a   1.000
_cell.length_b   1.000
_cell.length_c   1.000
_cell.angle_alpha   90.00
_cell.angle_beta   90.00
_cell.angle_gamma   90.00
#
_symmetry.space_group_name_H-M   'P 1'
#
loop_
_entity.id
_entity.type
_entity.pdbx_description
1 polymer ?
#
loop_
_entity_poly.entity_id
_entity_poly.type
_entity_poly.pdbx_seq_one_letter_code
_entity_poly.pdbx_strand_id
1 'polypeptide(L)'
;RYTEARMSAMAEEMLADIDKNTVDFSPNFDGSLEEPLVLPSRLPNLLLNGSSGIAVGMATNIPPHNLRELCNAIIYLIDNYDNLDEVSVESLMEHVPGPDFPTGGVIVGRDGIRQAYSTGRGRLIVRGLAHIEEMKGGRYAIVITEIPYQVNKTGLIERIAELVREDRIDQISDLRDESDRRGMSIVIELKRGAQPKMVLNQLYKYTPLQSTFGVHLLALVENEPRVLSLKRALQIFVDHREVVITRRSEFELEKARARAHVLDGLLIALANLDAVIQTIRQARDAEAAKANLVERFKLTEIQAQAILDLQLRRLAALERQKIEDEHNDVMARIAYLEDLLAHPAKILGVIQDDLRNLSEKYGDERRTRITAEAHEDLKIEDLVPDEAVLVTITQRGYIKRTAASLYRTQNRGGRGVSGQSVREEDEVITLLPARTLDTLLFFSDRGK
;
A
#
# COMPACT_ATOMS: atom_id res chain seq x y z
N ARG A 1 17.75 -7.32 24.83
CA ARG A 1 17.70 -6.94 26.28
C ARG A 1 17.01 -5.60 26.55
N TYR A 2 17.02 -4.62 25.62
CA TYR A 2 16.37 -3.31 25.83
C TYR A 2 15.08 -3.12 25.03
N THR A 3 14.92 -3.81 23.90
CA THR A 3 13.73 -3.73 23.05
C THR A 3 12.78 -4.88 23.38
N GLU A 4 11.52 -4.54 23.59
CA GLU A 4 10.41 -5.49 23.71
C GLU A 4 9.56 -5.42 22.43
N ALA A 5 8.95 -6.54 22.06
CA ALA A 5 8.11 -6.64 20.87
C ALA A 5 6.83 -7.44 21.17
N ARG A 6 5.73 -7.06 20.52
CA ARG A 6 4.45 -7.77 20.53
C ARG A 6 3.78 -7.67 19.17
N MET A 7 2.85 -8.57 18.88
CA MET A 7 2.04 -8.49 17.67
C MET A 7 1.15 -7.24 17.70
N SER A 8 0.98 -6.61 16.53
CA SER A 8 -0.02 -5.56 16.35
C SER A 8 -1.40 -6.19 16.18
N ALA A 9 -2.47 -5.44 16.47
CA ALA A 9 -3.83 -5.92 16.26
C ALA A 9 -4.11 -6.32 14.80
N MET A 10 -3.48 -5.63 13.84
CA MET A 10 -3.59 -5.96 12.41
C MET A 10 -2.88 -7.28 12.07
N ALA A 11 -1.82 -7.65 12.77
CA ALA A 11 -1.14 -8.94 12.57
C ALA A 11 -2.03 -10.13 12.98
N GLU A 12 -2.94 -9.95 13.93
CA GLU A 12 -3.89 -11.01 14.34
C GLU A 12 -4.84 -11.39 13.19
N GLU A 13 -5.23 -10.44 12.34
CA GLU A 13 -6.06 -10.71 11.15
C GLU A 13 -5.31 -11.54 10.08
N MET A 14 -3.97 -11.59 10.13
CA MET A 14 -3.18 -12.47 9.27
C MET A 14 -3.24 -13.93 9.72
N LEU A 15 -3.40 -14.16 11.04
CA LEU A 15 -3.38 -15.48 11.69
C LEU A 15 -4.79 -16.00 12.04
N ALA A 16 -5.82 -15.20 11.80
CA ALA A 16 -7.19 -15.56 12.11
C ALA A 16 -7.59 -16.90 11.47
N ASP A 17 -8.25 -17.77 12.24
CA ASP A 17 -8.73 -19.10 11.85
C ASP A 17 -7.63 -20.14 11.52
N ILE A 18 -6.35 -19.88 11.84
CA ILE A 18 -5.25 -20.82 11.55
C ILE A 18 -5.40 -22.19 12.23
N ASP A 19 -6.12 -22.25 13.35
CA ASP A 19 -6.41 -23.45 14.13
C ASP A 19 -7.55 -24.32 13.54
N LYS A 20 -8.18 -23.87 12.44
CA LYS A 20 -9.34 -24.51 11.82
C LYS A 20 -9.01 -25.22 10.51
N ASN A 21 -7.81 -25.79 10.41
CA ASN A 21 -7.33 -26.52 9.22
C ASN A 21 -7.44 -25.72 7.91
N THR A 22 -7.22 -24.40 7.98
CA THR A 22 -7.38 -23.49 6.83
C THR A 22 -6.20 -23.48 5.89
N VAL A 23 -5.02 -23.93 6.33
CA VAL A 23 -3.76 -23.88 5.59
C VAL A 23 -2.97 -25.16 5.81
N ASP A 24 -2.10 -25.49 4.86
CA ASP A 24 -1.22 -26.66 4.96
C ASP A 24 -0.01 -26.35 5.84
N PHE A 25 0.41 -27.35 6.62
CA PHE A 25 1.57 -27.29 7.50
C PHE A 25 2.68 -28.22 6.98
N SER A 26 3.93 -27.82 7.19
CA SER A 26 5.11 -28.64 6.93
C SER A 26 5.99 -28.74 8.18
N PRO A 27 6.78 -29.81 8.35
CA PRO A 27 7.77 -29.88 9.40
C PRO A 27 8.77 -28.72 9.30
N ASN A 28 9.17 -28.19 10.44
CA ASN A 28 10.24 -27.20 10.52
C ASN A 28 11.62 -27.83 10.19
N PHE A 29 12.68 -27.04 10.22
CA PHE A 29 14.03 -27.44 9.81
C PHE A 29 14.60 -28.70 10.51
N ASP A 30 14.18 -28.99 11.74
CA ASP A 30 14.62 -30.16 12.53
C ASP A 30 13.53 -31.22 12.72
N GLY A 31 12.33 -31.01 12.18
CA GLY A 31 11.18 -31.92 12.27
C GLY A 31 10.56 -32.02 13.66
N SER A 32 10.89 -31.12 14.59
CA SER A 32 10.33 -31.13 15.96
C SER A 32 8.98 -30.42 16.06
N LEU A 33 8.72 -29.47 15.16
CA LEU A 33 7.51 -28.64 15.12
C LEU A 33 6.97 -28.58 13.69
N GLU A 34 5.73 -28.12 13.56
CA GLU A 34 5.13 -27.82 12.27
C GLU A 34 5.01 -26.31 12.07
N GLU A 35 5.17 -25.85 10.84
CA GLU A 35 5.01 -24.46 10.43
C GLU A 35 4.05 -24.34 9.23
N PRO A 36 3.23 -23.29 9.16
CA PRO A 36 2.30 -23.09 8.06
C PRO A 36 3.05 -22.65 6.79
N LEU A 37 2.72 -23.25 5.64
CA LEU A 37 3.30 -22.87 4.35
C LEU A 37 2.80 -21.50 3.87
N VAL A 38 1.54 -21.18 4.17
CA VAL A 38 0.88 -19.91 3.88
C VAL A 38 0.01 -19.51 5.07
N LEU A 39 -0.31 -18.22 5.18
CA LEU A 39 -1.21 -17.74 6.23
C LEU A 39 -2.65 -17.62 5.71
N PRO A 40 -3.68 -17.85 6.56
CA PRO A 40 -5.08 -17.70 6.16
C PRO A 40 -5.41 -16.28 5.68
N SER A 41 -4.71 -15.29 6.25
CA SER A 41 -4.67 -13.87 5.95
C SER A 41 -5.96 -13.26 5.39
N ARG A 42 -6.71 -12.56 6.24
CA ARG A 42 -7.83 -11.71 5.78
C ARG A 42 -7.36 -10.42 5.10
N LEU A 43 -6.09 -10.04 5.30
CA LEU A 43 -5.50 -8.82 4.75
C LEU A 43 -4.81 -9.07 3.41
N PRO A 44 -4.99 -8.20 2.39
CA PRO A 44 -4.22 -8.24 1.15
C PRO A 44 -2.80 -7.69 1.35
N ASN A 45 -2.02 -8.35 2.21
CA ASN A 45 -0.75 -7.83 2.77
C ASN A 45 0.32 -7.51 1.71
N LEU A 46 0.38 -8.29 0.63
CA LEU A 46 1.36 -8.13 -0.45
C LEU A 46 1.31 -6.72 -1.06
N LEU A 47 0.10 -6.21 -1.31
CA LEU A 47 -0.10 -4.87 -1.89
C LEU A 47 -0.17 -3.79 -0.81
N LEU A 48 -0.73 -4.12 0.37
CA LEU A 48 -0.86 -3.19 1.49
C LEU A 48 0.50 -2.68 1.96
N ASN A 49 1.40 -3.59 2.32
CA ASN A 49 2.73 -3.23 2.84
C ASN A 49 3.81 -3.19 1.75
N GLY A 50 3.53 -3.79 0.58
CA GLY A 50 4.53 -3.95 -0.45
C GLY A 50 5.59 -5.00 -0.08
N SER A 51 6.60 -5.12 -0.94
CA SER A 51 7.72 -6.04 -0.74
C SER A 51 8.91 -5.57 -1.58
N SER A 52 10.11 -5.67 -1.03
CA SER A 52 11.35 -5.39 -1.75
C SER A 52 12.32 -6.54 -1.50
N GLY A 53 12.83 -7.15 -2.57
CA GLY A 53 13.72 -8.30 -2.45
C GLY A 53 14.52 -8.55 -3.71
N ILE A 54 15.72 -9.12 -3.54
CA ILE A 54 16.61 -9.52 -4.64
C ILE A 54 16.87 -11.02 -4.48
N ALA A 55 16.63 -11.78 -5.53
CA ALA A 55 16.91 -13.20 -5.65
C ALA A 55 17.94 -13.45 -6.76
N VAL A 56 18.27 -14.71 -7.03
CA VAL A 56 19.24 -15.06 -8.09
C VAL A 56 18.63 -14.74 -9.46
N GLY A 57 19.12 -13.67 -10.10
CA GLY A 57 18.68 -13.24 -11.43
C GLY A 57 17.30 -12.55 -11.47
N MET A 58 16.70 -12.26 -10.32
CA MET A 58 15.37 -11.65 -10.22
C MET A 58 15.33 -10.62 -9.09
N ALA A 59 14.46 -9.62 -9.21
CA ALA A 59 14.21 -8.65 -8.16
C ALA A 59 12.71 -8.37 -8.08
N THR A 60 12.18 -8.09 -6.90
CA THR A 60 10.81 -7.63 -6.69
C THR A 60 10.84 -6.29 -5.96
N ASN A 61 9.96 -5.38 -6.36
CA ASN A 61 9.80 -4.09 -5.71
C ASN A 61 8.36 -3.61 -5.88
N ILE A 62 7.55 -3.88 -4.87
CA ILE A 62 6.11 -3.63 -4.82
C ILE A 62 5.90 -2.46 -3.86
N PRO A 63 5.29 -1.35 -4.31
CA PRO A 63 5.01 -0.23 -3.44
C PRO A 63 3.80 -0.54 -2.52
N PRO A 64 3.74 0.07 -1.33
CA PRO A 64 2.58 -0.01 -0.45
C PRO A 64 1.35 0.72 -1.03
N HIS A 65 0.16 0.33 -0.58
CA HIS A 65 -1.13 0.89 -1.02
C HIS A 65 -2.03 1.13 0.18
N ASN A 66 -3.04 1.99 0.00
CA ASN A 66 -4.02 2.26 1.03
C ASN A 66 -4.98 1.08 1.24
N LEU A 67 -5.27 0.74 2.49
CA LEU A 67 -6.13 -0.41 2.83
C LEU A 67 -7.56 -0.24 2.30
N ARG A 68 -8.17 0.94 2.44
CA ARG A 68 -9.56 1.18 2.01
C ARG A 68 -9.69 1.05 0.50
N GLU A 69 -8.73 1.59 -0.23
CA GLU A 69 -8.66 1.50 -1.69
C GLU A 69 -8.54 0.04 -2.15
N LEU A 70 -7.64 -0.74 -1.53
CA LEU A 70 -7.50 -2.16 -1.83
C LEU A 70 -8.79 -2.95 -1.53
N CYS A 71 -9.40 -2.73 -0.36
CA CYS A 71 -10.66 -3.38 0.00
C CYS A 71 -11.76 -3.06 -1.03
N ASN A 72 -11.92 -1.80 -1.43
CA ASN A 72 -12.90 -1.38 -2.42
C ASN A 72 -12.64 -2.03 -3.79
N ALA A 73 -11.38 -2.13 -4.21
CA ALA A 73 -11.02 -2.75 -5.47
C ALA A 73 -11.27 -4.27 -5.49
N ILE A 74 -11.03 -4.95 -4.37
CA ILE A 74 -11.35 -6.38 -4.24
C ILE A 74 -12.86 -6.59 -4.23
N ILE A 75 -13.62 -5.76 -3.51
CA ILE A 75 -15.09 -5.81 -3.51
C ILE A 75 -15.61 -5.61 -4.94
N TYR A 76 -15.09 -4.63 -5.67
CA TYR A 76 -15.45 -4.39 -7.07
C TYR A 76 -15.15 -5.58 -7.99
N LEU A 77 -14.02 -6.27 -7.79
CA LEU A 77 -13.71 -7.50 -8.53
C LEU A 77 -14.70 -8.62 -8.22
N ILE A 78 -15.11 -8.75 -6.95
CA ILE A 78 -16.10 -9.74 -6.53
C ILE A 78 -17.48 -9.41 -7.11
N ASP A 79 -17.89 -8.14 -7.14
CA ASP A 79 -19.17 -7.72 -7.74
C ASP A 79 -19.24 -8.01 -9.25
N ASN A 80 -18.07 -8.10 -9.91
CA ASN A 80 -17.93 -8.39 -11.34
C ASN A 80 -17.29 -9.77 -11.62
N TYR A 81 -17.42 -10.71 -10.68
CA TYR A 81 -16.71 -12.00 -10.74
C TYR A 81 -17.00 -12.81 -12.02
N ASP A 82 -18.24 -12.78 -12.50
CA ASP A 82 -18.65 -13.52 -13.71
C ASP A 82 -18.07 -12.91 -15.01
N ASN A 83 -17.76 -11.61 -15.00
CA ASN A 83 -17.23 -10.86 -16.14
C ASN A 83 -15.84 -10.31 -15.85
N LEU A 84 -15.03 -11.08 -15.11
CA LEU A 84 -13.68 -10.66 -14.73
C LEU A 84 -12.87 -10.20 -15.94
N ASP A 85 -12.98 -10.85 -17.10
CA ASP A 85 -12.26 -10.48 -18.33
C ASP A 85 -12.56 -9.06 -18.82
N GLU A 86 -13.77 -8.55 -18.59
CA GLU A 86 -14.19 -7.20 -18.97
C GLU A 86 -13.67 -6.12 -18.02
N VAL A 87 -13.24 -6.50 -16.81
CA VAL A 87 -12.66 -5.57 -15.85
C VAL A 87 -11.34 -5.03 -16.38
N SER A 88 -11.38 -3.76 -16.79
CA SER A 88 -10.23 -3.01 -17.27
C SER A 88 -9.36 -2.50 -16.12
N VAL A 89 -8.10 -2.18 -16.41
CA VAL A 89 -7.19 -1.55 -15.44
C VAL A 89 -7.70 -0.16 -15.05
N GLU A 90 -8.35 0.56 -15.96
CA GLU A 90 -8.94 1.88 -15.68
C GLU A 90 -10.01 1.81 -14.61
N SER A 91 -10.91 0.84 -14.70
CA SER A 91 -11.95 0.62 -13.71
C SER A 91 -11.34 0.32 -12.34
N LEU A 92 -10.26 -0.47 -12.29
CA LEU A 92 -9.53 -0.71 -11.03
C LEU A 92 -8.83 0.53 -10.50
N MET A 93 -8.33 1.41 -11.38
CA MET A 93 -7.68 2.67 -11.00
C MET A 93 -8.66 3.71 -10.43
N GLU A 94 -9.96 3.60 -10.71
CA GLU A 94 -10.98 4.40 -10.03
C GLU A 94 -11.08 4.06 -8.53
N HIS A 95 -10.82 2.80 -8.17
CA HIS A 95 -10.81 2.32 -6.78
C HIS A 95 -9.42 2.38 -6.14
N VAL A 96 -8.34 2.16 -6.91
CA VAL A 96 -6.94 2.27 -6.50
C VAL A 96 -6.23 3.30 -7.39
N PRO A 97 -6.30 4.61 -7.05
CA PRO A 97 -5.70 5.65 -7.87
C PRO A 97 -4.19 5.49 -8.07
N GLY A 98 -3.51 4.86 -7.12
CA GLY A 98 -2.07 4.60 -7.16
C GLY A 98 -1.52 4.16 -5.80
N PRO A 99 -0.20 3.98 -5.69
CA PRO A 99 0.44 3.63 -4.42
C PRO A 99 0.34 4.71 -3.34
N ASP A 100 0.32 4.27 -2.08
CA ASP A 100 0.25 5.14 -0.90
C ASP A 100 1.45 4.86 0.01
N PHE A 101 2.41 5.79 0.01
CA PHE A 101 3.65 5.63 0.74
C PHE A 101 3.50 6.11 2.19
N PRO A 102 4.11 5.41 3.16
CA PRO A 102 4.01 5.78 4.57
C PRO A 102 4.63 7.16 4.87
N THR A 103 5.58 7.61 4.03
CA THR A 103 6.24 8.93 4.13
C THR A 103 5.46 10.05 3.42
N GLY A 104 4.31 9.74 2.78
CA GLY A 104 3.54 10.70 2.00
C GLY A 104 4.18 10.99 0.64
N GLY A 105 4.38 12.27 0.33
CA GLY A 105 4.95 12.75 -0.92
C GLY A 105 3.93 12.90 -2.04
N VAL A 106 4.46 13.27 -3.21
CA VAL A 106 3.68 13.52 -4.42
C VAL A 106 4.18 12.63 -5.55
N ILE A 107 3.32 11.76 -6.08
CA ILE A 107 3.57 11.02 -7.31
C ILE A 107 3.30 11.95 -8.49
N VAL A 108 4.28 12.08 -9.36
CA VAL A 108 4.21 12.90 -10.58
C VAL A 108 3.85 12.00 -11.76
N GLY A 109 2.75 12.33 -12.43
CA GLY A 109 2.26 11.58 -13.58
C GLY A 109 1.42 10.35 -13.21
N ARG A 110 0.59 9.91 -14.16
CA ARG A 110 -0.26 8.70 -14.02
C ARG A 110 0.16 7.56 -14.93
N ASP A 111 0.95 7.84 -15.98
CA ASP A 111 1.34 6.84 -16.97
C ASP A 111 2.20 5.74 -16.35
N GLY A 112 3.11 6.10 -15.44
CA GLY A 112 3.90 5.14 -14.68
C GLY A 112 3.06 4.19 -13.81
N ILE A 113 1.95 4.70 -13.25
CA ILE A 113 1.01 3.91 -12.42
C ILE A 113 0.24 2.94 -13.33
N ARG A 114 -0.34 3.44 -14.42
CA ARG A 114 -1.07 2.64 -15.41
C ARG A 114 -0.20 1.51 -15.95
N GLN A 115 1.05 1.81 -16.31
CA GLN A 115 1.99 0.82 -16.83
C GLN A 115 2.29 -0.26 -15.77
N ALA A 116 2.55 0.16 -14.52
CA ALA A 116 2.80 -0.73 -13.40
C ALA A 116 1.63 -1.67 -13.14
N TYR A 117 0.40 -1.17 -13.13
CA TYR A 117 -0.79 -1.97 -12.86
C TYR A 117 -1.18 -2.89 -14.02
N SER A 118 -0.91 -2.48 -15.26
CA SER A 118 -1.21 -3.29 -16.45
C SER A 118 -0.20 -4.43 -16.65
N THR A 119 1.08 -4.15 -16.48
CA THR A 119 2.16 -5.09 -16.86
C THR A 119 2.92 -5.69 -15.68
N GLY A 120 2.70 -5.18 -14.46
CA GLY A 120 3.51 -5.50 -13.29
C GLY A 120 4.87 -4.80 -13.26
N ARG A 121 5.19 -3.96 -14.26
CA ARG A 121 6.42 -3.17 -14.32
C ARG A 121 6.11 -1.71 -14.62
N GLY A 122 6.74 -0.80 -13.91
CA GLY A 122 6.54 0.62 -14.16
C GLY A 122 7.56 1.47 -13.43
N ARG A 123 7.60 2.75 -13.81
CA ARG A 123 8.49 3.73 -13.22
C ARG A 123 7.66 4.86 -12.63
N LEU A 124 7.76 5.05 -11.32
CA LEU A 124 7.05 6.10 -10.62
C LEU A 124 8.03 7.19 -10.22
N ILE A 125 7.67 8.45 -10.47
CA ILE A 125 8.45 9.60 -9.98
C ILE A 125 7.80 10.06 -8.69
N VAL A 126 8.55 10.00 -7.59
CA VAL A 126 8.10 10.38 -6.25
C VAL A 126 8.85 11.64 -5.84
N ARG A 127 8.10 12.67 -5.49
CA ARG A 127 8.61 13.99 -5.10
C ARG A 127 8.28 14.28 -3.64
N GLY A 128 9.25 14.77 -2.89
CA GLY A 128 9.05 15.27 -1.53
C GLY A 128 8.23 16.55 -1.52
N LEU A 129 7.46 16.75 -0.44
CA LEU A 129 6.65 17.95 -0.26
C LEU A 129 7.54 19.06 0.31
N ALA A 130 7.53 20.21 -0.35
CA ALA A 130 8.19 21.40 0.10
C ALA A 130 7.34 22.63 -0.20
N HIS A 131 7.37 23.62 0.71
CA HIS A 131 6.72 24.91 0.53
C HIS A 131 7.71 26.05 0.75
N ILE A 132 7.36 27.22 0.21
CA ILE A 132 8.20 28.42 0.29
C ILE A 132 7.62 29.33 1.35
N GLU A 133 8.45 29.77 2.29
CA GLU A 133 8.10 30.72 3.34
C GLU A 133 8.88 32.03 3.17
N GLU A 134 8.21 33.15 3.44
CA GLU A 134 8.85 34.47 3.42
C GLU A 134 9.44 34.79 4.79
N MET A 135 10.73 35.12 4.81
CA MET A 135 11.47 35.50 6.03
C MET A 135 11.67 37.01 6.14
N LYS A 136 11.97 37.47 7.36
CA LYS A 136 12.27 38.87 7.65
C LYS A 136 13.44 39.38 6.80
N GLY A 137 13.29 40.57 6.21
CA GLY A 137 14.34 41.23 5.44
C GLY A 137 14.45 40.79 3.98
N GLY A 138 13.34 40.36 3.37
CA GLY A 138 13.24 40.04 1.94
C GLY A 138 14.01 38.77 1.55
N ARG A 139 14.12 37.82 2.48
CA ARG A 139 14.69 36.49 2.24
C ARG A 139 13.56 35.47 2.16
N TYR A 140 13.82 34.36 1.50
CA TYR A 140 12.89 33.24 1.42
C TYR A 140 13.55 32.00 2.02
N ALA A 141 12.74 31.11 2.58
CA ALA A 141 13.15 29.79 2.99
C ALA A 141 12.34 28.74 2.23
N ILE A 142 12.99 27.63 1.88
CA ILE A 142 12.32 26.42 1.39
C ILE A 142 12.25 25.47 2.57
N VAL A 143 11.03 25.05 2.93
CA VAL A 143 10.79 24.12 4.04
C VAL A 143 10.33 22.80 3.44
N ILE A 144 11.11 21.74 3.66
CA ILE A 144 10.78 20.38 3.23
C ILE A 144 10.10 19.67 4.39
N THR A 145 8.86 19.23 4.19
CA THR A 145 8.04 18.56 5.21
C THR A 145 7.96 17.05 5.00
N GLU A 146 8.11 16.58 3.75
CA GLU A 146 8.03 15.16 3.40
C GLU A 146 9.14 14.80 2.40
N ILE A 147 9.69 13.60 2.54
CA ILE A 147 10.73 13.07 1.63
C ILE A 147 10.21 11.80 0.95
N PRO A 148 10.71 11.47 -0.26
CA PRO A 148 10.31 10.26 -0.95
C PRO A 148 10.59 8.98 -0.14
N TYR A 149 9.84 7.93 -0.45
CA TYR A 149 9.97 6.63 0.22
C TYR A 149 11.39 6.06 0.10
N GLN A 150 11.89 5.45 1.18
CA GLN A 150 13.25 4.90 1.31
C GLN A 150 14.41 5.90 1.13
N VAL A 151 14.16 7.21 1.12
CA VAL A 151 15.22 8.23 1.12
C VAL A 151 15.67 8.51 2.55
N ASN A 152 16.98 8.50 2.79
CA ASN A 152 17.56 8.86 4.08
C ASN A 152 17.66 10.39 4.21
N LYS A 153 17.10 10.93 5.31
CA LYS A 153 17.13 12.37 5.62
C LYS A 153 18.56 12.93 5.69
N THR A 154 19.46 12.26 6.41
CA THR A 154 20.85 12.71 6.57
C THR A 154 21.56 12.74 5.22
N GLY A 155 21.37 11.70 4.40
CA GLY A 155 21.95 11.65 3.05
C GLY A 155 21.43 12.75 2.12
N LEU A 156 20.16 13.14 2.26
CA LEU A 156 19.60 14.28 1.52
C LEU A 156 20.29 15.60 1.93
N ILE A 157 20.45 15.84 3.24
CA ILE A 157 21.10 17.04 3.78
C ILE A 157 22.57 17.11 3.34
N GLU A 158 23.30 15.99 3.43
CA GLU A 158 24.68 15.88 2.96
C GLU A 158 24.79 16.21 1.47
N ARG A 159 23.88 15.66 0.65
CA ARG A 159 23.87 15.93 -0.79
C ARG A 159 23.58 17.38 -1.12
N ILE A 160 22.68 18.04 -0.39
CA ILE A 160 22.42 19.47 -0.56
C ILE A 160 23.68 20.27 -0.20
N ALA A 161 24.34 19.95 0.91
CA ALA A 161 25.56 20.63 1.32
C ALA A 161 26.71 20.47 0.31
N GLU A 162 26.86 19.29 -0.31
CA GLU A 162 27.80 19.07 -1.41
C GLU A 162 27.52 19.98 -2.61
N LEU A 163 26.26 20.05 -3.07
CA LEU A 163 25.87 20.87 -4.22
C LEU A 163 26.10 22.37 -3.99
N VAL A 164 26.01 22.82 -2.74
CA VAL A 164 26.35 24.20 -2.35
C VAL A 164 27.86 24.43 -2.38
N ARG A 165 28.67 23.46 -1.93
CA ARG A 165 30.15 23.56 -1.98
C ARG A 165 30.71 23.48 -3.41
N GLU A 166 30.04 22.75 -4.30
CA GLU A 166 30.41 22.64 -5.72
C GLU A 166 29.93 23.83 -6.58
N ASP A 167 29.35 24.87 -5.96
CA ASP A 167 28.74 26.02 -6.64
C ASP A 167 27.65 25.65 -7.68
N ARG A 168 27.05 24.44 -7.57
CA ARG A 168 25.93 24.02 -8.42
C ARG A 168 24.62 24.66 -8.00
N ILE A 169 24.43 24.90 -6.71
CA ILE A 169 23.29 25.64 -6.14
C ILE A 169 23.86 26.75 -5.24
N ASP A 170 24.27 27.85 -5.87
CA ASP A 170 24.92 28.99 -5.21
C ASP A 170 23.94 29.88 -4.43
N GLN A 171 22.63 29.69 -4.58
CA GLN A 171 21.59 30.54 -3.99
C GLN A 171 21.20 30.17 -2.56
N ILE A 172 21.74 29.08 -2.01
CA ILE A 172 21.49 28.65 -0.62
C ILE A 172 22.48 29.36 0.32
N SER A 173 21.95 29.92 1.41
CA SER A 173 22.72 30.62 2.44
C SER A 173 23.01 29.72 3.64
N ASP A 174 22.02 28.94 4.07
CA ASP A 174 22.09 28.12 5.27
C ASP A 174 21.14 26.92 5.16
N LEU A 175 21.44 25.84 5.90
CA LEU A 175 20.69 24.58 5.91
C LEU A 175 20.56 24.08 7.34
N ARG A 176 19.32 23.89 7.82
CA ARG A 176 19.02 23.45 9.18
C ARG A 176 18.01 22.31 9.18
N ASP A 177 18.21 21.38 10.12
CA ASP A 177 17.23 20.34 10.43
C ASP A 177 16.49 20.74 11.71
N GLU A 178 15.23 21.17 11.54
CA GLU A 178 14.32 21.53 12.63
C GLU A 178 13.31 20.41 12.91
N SER A 179 13.61 19.17 12.51
CA SER A 179 12.75 18.03 12.78
C SER A 179 12.61 17.78 14.28
N ASP A 180 11.37 17.66 14.75
CA ASP A 180 11.04 17.35 16.14
C ASP A 180 10.23 16.03 16.24
N ARG A 181 9.65 15.75 17.41
CA ARG A 181 8.78 14.58 17.59
C ARG A 181 7.42 14.72 16.89
N ARG A 182 7.04 15.92 16.44
CA ARG A 182 5.74 16.23 15.81
C ARG A 182 5.82 16.20 14.29
N GLY A 183 7.00 16.38 13.71
CA GLY A 183 7.17 16.26 12.26
C GLY A 183 8.59 16.52 11.80
N MET A 184 8.84 16.16 10.55
CA MET A 184 10.08 16.49 9.86
C MET A 184 10.00 17.90 9.30
N SER A 185 11.06 18.68 9.48
CA SER A 185 11.18 20.02 8.90
C SER A 185 12.64 20.29 8.58
N ILE A 186 12.96 20.36 7.28
CA ILE A 186 14.29 20.76 6.81
C ILE A 186 14.17 22.15 6.23
N VAL A 187 14.84 23.12 6.85
CA VAL A 187 14.76 24.53 6.49
C VAL A 187 16.01 24.91 5.68
N ILE A 188 15.79 25.37 4.45
CA ILE A 188 16.82 25.82 3.53
C ILE A 188 16.66 27.33 3.36
N GLU A 189 17.55 28.11 3.96
CA GLU A 189 17.51 29.57 3.82
C GLU A 189 18.20 30.01 2.54
N LEU A 190 17.54 30.88 1.78
CA LEU A 190 18.06 31.39 0.52
C LEU A 190 18.77 32.75 0.69
N LYS A 191 19.75 33.01 -0.18
CA LYS A 191 20.44 34.31 -0.27
C LYS A 191 19.45 35.41 -0.69
N ARG A 192 19.76 36.66 -0.35
CA ARG A 192 18.94 37.82 -0.76
C ARG A 192 18.88 37.91 -2.28
N GLY A 193 17.67 38.03 -2.84
CA GLY A 193 17.44 38.10 -4.30
C GLY A 193 17.42 36.75 -5.02
N ALA A 194 17.52 35.63 -4.31
CA ALA A 194 17.33 34.30 -4.88
C ALA A 194 15.88 34.12 -5.36
N GLN A 195 15.71 33.33 -6.43
CA GLN A 195 14.38 32.97 -6.95
C GLN A 195 13.96 31.62 -6.36
N PRO A 196 13.02 31.57 -5.39
CA PRO A 196 12.77 30.34 -4.60
C PRO A 196 12.29 29.16 -5.44
N LYS A 197 11.45 29.42 -6.45
CA LYS A 197 10.95 28.38 -7.38
C LYS A 197 12.07 27.74 -8.19
N MET A 198 13.04 28.54 -8.63
CA MET A 198 14.19 28.05 -9.40
C MET A 198 15.05 27.12 -8.54
N VAL A 199 15.37 27.55 -7.32
CA VAL A 199 16.15 26.74 -6.37
C VAL A 199 15.41 25.45 -6.01
N LEU A 200 14.09 25.52 -5.81
CA LEU A 200 13.27 24.34 -5.54
C LEU A 200 13.33 23.33 -6.72
N ASN A 201 13.23 23.80 -7.95
CA ASN A 201 13.36 22.92 -9.13
C ASN A 201 14.78 22.33 -9.25
N GLN A 202 15.83 23.09 -8.92
CA GLN A 202 17.20 22.58 -8.84
C GLN A 202 17.35 21.49 -7.78
N LEU A 203 16.74 21.68 -6.60
CA LEU A 203 16.71 20.68 -5.54
C LEU A 203 16.03 19.40 -6.03
N TYR A 204 14.87 19.49 -6.67
CA TYR A 204 14.22 18.31 -7.25
C TYR A 204 15.09 17.62 -8.31
N LYS A 205 15.83 18.37 -9.14
CA LYS A 205 16.63 17.77 -10.21
C LYS A 205 17.94 17.12 -9.74
N TYR A 206 18.61 17.71 -8.76
CA TYR A 206 19.98 17.32 -8.37
C TYR A 206 20.07 16.57 -7.04
N THR A 207 18.97 16.48 -6.29
CA THR A 207 18.93 15.81 -4.98
C THR A 207 17.91 14.67 -4.99
N PRO A 208 18.00 13.71 -4.06
CA PRO A 208 17.00 12.65 -3.93
C PRO A 208 15.64 13.15 -3.39
N LEU A 209 15.42 14.46 -3.29
CA LEU A 209 14.12 15.05 -2.98
C LEU A 209 13.08 14.74 -4.07
N GLN A 210 13.52 14.51 -5.31
CA GLN A 210 12.74 13.78 -6.31
C GLN A 210 13.51 12.51 -6.67
N SER A 211 12.87 11.36 -6.51
CA SER A 211 13.46 10.07 -6.80
C SER A 211 12.54 9.23 -7.67
N THR A 212 13.11 8.20 -8.26
CA THR A 212 12.38 7.25 -9.09
C THR A 212 12.20 5.95 -8.33
N PHE A 213 10.96 5.52 -8.17
CA PHE A 213 10.61 4.22 -7.64
C PHE A 213 10.30 3.26 -8.81
N GLY A 214 11.16 2.26 -9.01
CA GLY A 214 10.95 1.22 -10.01
C GLY A 214 10.02 0.13 -9.48
N VAL A 215 8.81 0.02 -10.02
CA VAL A 215 7.84 -1.02 -9.66
C VAL A 215 8.15 -2.29 -10.44
N HIS A 216 8.28 -3.40 -9.72
CA HIS A 216 8.32 -4.74 -10.30
C HIS A 216 7.53 -5.70 -9.41
N LEU A 217 6.30 -5.98 -9.81
CA LEU A 217 5.34 -6.84 -9.13
C LEU A 217 5.63 -8.31 -9.45
N LEU A 218 6.73 -8.81 -8.90
CA LEU A 218 7.15 -10.21 -9.03
C LEU A 218 6.83 -10.95 -7.73
N ALA A 219 6.05 -12.02 -7.81
CA ALA A 219 5.73 -12.88 -6.68
C ALA A 219 5.74 -14.36 -7.09
N LEU A 220 5.82 -15.25 -6.11
CA LEU A 220 5.67 -16.69 -6.34
C LEU A 220 4.17 -17.02 -6.41
N VAL A 221 3.75 -17.63 -7.51
CA VAL A 221 2.41 -18.20 -7.68
C VAL A 221 2.61 -19.68 -7.93
N GLU A 222 2.07 -20.54 -7.07
CA GLU A 222 2.29 -22.00 -7.15
C GLU A 222 3.80 -22.36 -7.14
N ASN A 223 4.59 -21.66 -6.33
CA ASN A 223 6.05 -21.77 -6.24
C ASN A 223 6.84 -21.35 -7.49
N GLU A 224 6.19 -20.75 -8.49
CA GLU A 224 6.86 -20.22 -9.68
C GLU A 224 6.90 -18.68 -9.66
N PRO A 225 8.05 -18.06 -10.00
CA PRO A 225 8.15 -16.60 -10.08
C PRO A 225 7.37 -16.08 -11.28
N ARG A 226 6.34 -15.27 -11.02
CA ARG A 226 5.50 -14.66 -12.06
C ARG A 226 5.39 -13.15 -11.86
N VAL A 227 5.44 -12.42 -12.97
CA VAL A 227 5.14 -10.97 -12.99
C VAL A 227 3.63 -10.81 -13.05
N LEU A 228 3.07 -10.07 -12.10
CA LEU A 228 1.63 -9.95 -11.92
C LEU A 228 1.16 -8.53 -12.28
N SER A 229 0.02 -8.44 -12.96
CA SER A 229 -0.76 -7.21 -13.03
C SER A 229 -1.49 -6.97 -11.71
N LEU A 230 -1.98 -5.75 -11.47
CA LEU A 230 -2.79 -5.43 -10.30
C LEU A 230 -4.00 -6.36 -10.22
N LYS A 231 -4.73 -6.50 -11.34
CA LYS A 231 -5.89 -7.39 -11.47
C LYS A 231 -5.55 -8.83 -11.05
N ARG A 232 -4.46 -9.40 -11.56
CA ARG A 232 -4.08 -10.78 -11.24
C ARG A 232 -3.67 -10.93 -9.77
N ALA A 233 -2.97 -9.94 -9.20
CA ALA A 233 -2.61 -9.97 -7.78
C ALA A 233 -3.84 -9.95 -6.86
N LEU A 234 -4.84 -9.12 -7.18
CA LEU A 234 -6.10 -9.07 -6.44
C LEU A 234 -6.91 -10.36 -6.61
N GLN A 235 -6.94 -10.93 -7.83
CA GLN A 235 -7.61 -12.21 -8.10
C GLN A 235 -7.01 -13.34 -7.27
N ILE A 236 -5.68 -13.47 -7.24
CA ILE A 236 -5.01 -14.52 -6.45
C ILE A 236 -5.35 -14.41 -4.96
N PHE A 237 -5.51 -13.18 -4.46
CA PHE A 237 -5.97 -12.98 -3.09
C PHE A 237 -7.41 -13.48 -2.87
N VAL A 238 -8.33 -13.21 -3.80
CA VAL A 238 -9.70 -13.73 -3.74
C VAL A 238 -9.71 -15.26 -3.81
N ASP A 239 -8.97 -15.84 -4.75
CA ASP A 239 -8.85 -17.30 -4.93
C ASP A 239 -8.35 -17.96 -3.61
N HIS A 240 -7.33 -17.39 -2.98
CA HIS A 240 -6.81 -17.86 -1.69
C HIS A 240 -7.85 -17.76 -0.56
N ARG A 241 -8.59 -16.64 -0.50
CA ARG A 241 -9.64 -16.44 0.52
C ARG A 241 -10.80 -17.40 0.34
N GLU A 242 -11.17 -17.72 -0.89
CA GLU A 242 -12.20 -18.72 -1.18
C GLU A 242 -11.81 -20.10 -0.61
N VAL A 243 -10.58 -20.55 -0.89
CA VAL A 243 -10.04 -21.81 -0.34
C VAL A 243 -10.03 -21.81 1.19
N VAL A 244 -9.54 -20.74 1.81
CA VAL A 244 -9.46 -20.60 3.27
C VAL A 244 -10.86 -20.65 3.91
N ILE A 245 -11.83 -19.91 3.36
CA ILE A 245 -13.20 -19.88 3.91
C ILE A 245 -13.90 -21.23 3.71
N THR A 246 -13.64 -21.90 2.58
CA THR A 246 -14.20 -23.22 2.29
C THR A 246 -13.69 -24.23 3.32
N ARG A 247 -12.37 -24.35 3.49
CA ARG A 247 -11.75 -25.26 4.48
C ARG A 247 -12.20 -24.96 5.91
N ARG A 248 -12.26 -23.67 6.29
CA ARG A 248 -12.79 -23.25 7.59
C ARG A 248 -14.24 -23.73 7.79
N SER A 249 -15.07 -23.55 6.77
CA SER A 249 -16.50 -23.88 6.84
C SER A 249 -16.72 -25.39 6.89
N GLU A 250 -15.91 -26.18 6.16
CA GLU A 250 -15.90 -27.64 6.24
C GLU A 250 -15.48 -28.13 7.64
N PHE A 251 -14.42 -27.56 8.21
CA PHE A 251 -13.97 -27.90 9.56
C PHE A 251 -15.03 -27.59 10.62
N GLU A 252 -15.65 -26.40 10.54
CA GLU A 252 -16.74 -26.02 11.44
C GLU A 252 -17.96 -26.90 11.25
N LEU A 253 -18.27 -27.31 10.02
CA LEU A 253 -19.40 -28.18 9.70
C LEU A 253 -19.19 -29.59 10.26
N GLU A 254 -18.00 -30.16 10.11
CA GLU A 254 -17.65 -31.48 10.67
C GLU A 254 -17.80 -31.46 12.20
N LYS A 255 -17.25 -30.43 12.85
CA LYS A 255 -17.34 -30.27 14.31
C LYS A 255 -18.78 -30.06 14.77
N ALA A 256 -19.56 -29.26 14.03
CA ALA A 256 -20.97 -29.02 14.33
C ALA A 256 -21.80 -30.30 14.17
N ARG A 257 -21.59 -31.08 13.10
CA ARG A 257 -22.25 -32.38 12.89
C ARG A 257 -21.90 -33.40 13.98
N ALA A 258 -20.63 -33.49 14.37
CA ALA A 258 -20.22 -34.34 15.49
C ALA A 258 -20.90 -33.92 16.80
N ARG A 259 -21.06 -32.61 17.04
CA ARG A 259 -21.77 -32.09 18.21
C ARG A 259 -23.27 -32.36 18.16
N ALA A 260 -23.92 -32.12 17.02
CA ALA A 260 -25.33 -32.41 16.78
C ALA A 260 -25.62 -33.90 17.04
N HIS A 261 -24.78 -34.79 16.50
CA HIS A 261 -24.89 -36.23 16.71
C HIS A 261 -24.88 -36.62 18.19
N VAL A 262 -24.04 -35.98 19.01
CA VAL A 262 -24.05 -36.20 20.47
C VAL A 262 -25.33 -35.66 21.10
N LEU A 263 -25.76 -34.45 20.74
CA LEU A 263 -26.96 -33.81 21.27
C LEU A 263 -28.23 -34.63 20.95
N ASP A 264 -28.33 -35.20 19.75
CA ASP A 264 -29.42 -36.11 19.35
C ASP A 264 -29.54 -37.29 20.31
N GLY A 265 -28.41 -37.94 20.64
CA GLY A 265 -28.37 -39.04 21.59
C GLY A 265 -28.81 -38.61 22.99
N LEU A 266 -28.37 -37.44 23.45
CA LEU A 266 -28.76 -36.88 24.75
C LEU A 266 -30.27 -36.55 24.80
N LEU A 267 -30.83 -36.01 23.72
CA LEU A 267 -32.26 -35.72 23.63
C LEU A 267 -33.12 -36.99 23.64
N ILE A 268 -32.70 -38.03 22.90
CA ILE A 268 -33.35 -39.36 22.94
C ILE A 268 -33.31 -39.93 24.36
N ALA A 269 -32.18 -39.80 25.05
CA ALA A 269 -32.02 -40.27 26.42
C ALA A 269 -32.89 -39.49 27.42
N LEU A 270 -32.95 -38.16 27.30
CA LEU A 270 -33.79 -37.30 28.14
C LEU A 270 -35.29 -37.54 27.91
N ALA A 271 -35.70 -37.90 26.68
CA ALA A 271 -37.07 -38.29 26.38
C ALA A 271 -37.45 -39.66 26.97
N ASN A 272 -36.48 -40.56 27.16
CA ASN A 272 -36.70 -41.94 27.62
C ASN A 272 -35.93 -42.26 28.93
N LEU A 273 -35.87 -41.29 29.82
CA LEU A 273 -34.95 -41.29 30.97
C LEU A 273 -35.08 -42.50 31.90
N ASP A 274 -36.30 -42.88 32.27
CA ASP A 274 -36.54 -44.03 33.15
C ASP A 274 -36.05 -45.34 32.52
N ALA A 275 -36.28 -45.52 31.21
CA ALA A 275 -35.85 -46.70 30.47
C ALA A 275 -34.33 -46.77 30.31
N VAL A 276 -33.67 -45.62 30.12
CA VAL A 276 -32.21 -45.52 30.08
C VAL A 276 -31.62 -45.88 31.44
N ILE A 277 -32.12 -45.30 32.54
CA ILE A 277 -31.64 -45.60 33.90
C ILE A 277 -31.83 -47.07 34.24
N GLN A 278 -32.98 -47.67 33.88
CA GLN A 278 -33.23 -49.09 34.10
C GLN A 278 -32.23 -49.96 33.33
N THR A 279 -31.97 -49.63 32.05
CA THR A 279 -31.00 -50.36 31.21
C THR A 279 -29.59 -50.30 31.80
N ILE A 280 -29.16 -49.13 32.30
CA ILE A 280 -27.86 -48.96 32.95
C ILE A 280 -27.79 -49.74 34.28
N ARG A 281 -28.84 -49.69 35.11
CA ARG A 281 -28.89 -50.39 36.40
C ARG A 281 -28.91 -51.92 36.27
N GLN A 282 -29.43 -52.46 35.16
CA GLN A 282 -29.48 -53.90 34.90
C GLN A 282 -28.18 -54.44 34.28
N ALA A 283 -27.33 -53.58 33.75
CA ALA A 283 -26.04 -53.97 33.19
C ALA A 283 -25.05 -54.35 34.29
N ARG A 284 -24.13 -55.28 33.98
CA ARG A 284 -23.11 -55.76 34.92
C ARG A 284 -21.94 -54.77 35.06
N ASP A 285 -21.60 -54.08 33.98
CA ASP A 285 -20.51 -53.12 33.88
C ASP A 285 -20.84 -52.03 32.84
N ALA A 286 -19.96 -51.04 32.72
CA ALA A 286 -20.14 -49.89 31.83
C ALA A 286 -20.15 -50.29 30.33
N GLU A 287 -19.35 -51.27 29.94
CA GLU A 287 -19.29 -51.75 28.54
C GLU A 287 -20.59 -52.48 28.16
N ALA A 288 -21.12 -53.32 29.04
CA ALA A 288 -22.42 -53.95 28.85
C ALA A 288 -23.56 -52.91 28.83
N ALA A 289 -23.47 -51.87 29.66
CA ALA A 289 -24.43 -50.76 29.63
C ALA A 289 -24.40 -50.02 28.29
N LYS A 290 -23.19 -49.71 27.79
CA LYS A 290 -22.98 -49.06 26.49
C LYS A 290 -23.56 -49.90 25.35
N ALA A 291 -23.23 -51.20 25.29
CA ALA A 291 -23.76 -52.11 24.27
C ALA A 291 -25.30 -52.21 24.30
N ASN A 292 -25.89 -52.32 25.49
CA ASN A 292 -27.34 -52.37 25.65
C ASN A 292 -28.03 -51.06 25.22
N LEU A 293 -27.40 -49.90 25.47
CA LEU A 293 -27.92 -48.60 25.03
C LEU A 293 -27.88 -48.47 23.50
N VAL A 294 -26.79 -48.92 22.88
CA VAL A 294 -26.63 -48.98 21.42
C VAL A 294 -27.73 -49.84 20.79
N GLU A 295 -27.92 -51.07 21.27
CA GLU A 295 -28.89 -52.01 20.70
C GLU A 295 -30.34 -51.54 20.91
N ARG A 296 -30.69 -51.13 22.13
CA ARG A 296 -32.08 -50.83 22.52
C ARG A 296 -32.59 -49.50 21.98
N PHE A 297 -31.74 -48.47 21.94
CA PHE A 297 -32.13 -47.13 21.52
C PHE A 297 -31.60 -46.75 20.13
N LYS A 298 -30.97 -47.70 19.42
CA LYS A 298 -30.35 -47.51 18.09
C LYS A 298 -29.36 -46.34 18.06
N LEU A 299 -28.60 -46.19 19.13
CA LEU A 299 -27.61 -45.13 19.30
C LEU A 299 -26.25 -45.58 18.77
N THR A 300 -25.39 -44.63 18.41
CA THR A 300 -23.99 -44.96 18.15
C THR A 300 -23.20 -45.10 19.44
N GLU A 301 -22.03 -45.71 19.36
CA GLU A 301 -21.12 -45.83 20.52
C GLU A 301 -20.77 -44.49 21.17
N ILE A 302 -20.58 -43.44 20.36
CA ILE A 302 -20.24 -42.09 20.83
C ILE A 302 -21.42 -41.49 21.62
N GLN A 303 -22.65 -41.67 21.12
CA GLN A 303 -23.87 -41.23 21.81
C GLN A 303 -24.07 -41.99 23.11
N ALA A 304 -23.93 -43.32 23.09
CA ALA A 304 -24.08 -44.15 24.28
C ALA A 304 -23.05 -43.79 25.36
N GLN A 305 -21.81 -43.54 24.97
CA GLN A 305 -20.78 -43.04 25.89
C GLN A 305 -21.16 -41.68 26.49
N ALA A 306 -21.57 -40.72 25.65
CA ALA A 306 -21.99 -39.40 26.12
C ALA A 306 -23.18 -39.45 27.10
N ILE A 307 -24.09 -40.43 26.95
CA ILE A 307 -25.19 -40.68 27.88
C ILE A 307 -24.69 -41.25 29.21
N LEU A 308 -23.72 -42.19 29.18
CA LEU A 308 -23.12 -42.72 30.41
C LEU A 308 -22.36 -41.65 31.19
N ASP A 309 -21.76 -40.68 30.49
CA ASP A 309 -21.04 -39.55 31.07
C ASP A 309 -21.98 -38.41 31.54
N LEU A 310 -23.30 -38.55 31.37
CA LEU A 310 -24.26 -37.57 31.86
C LEU A 310 -24.22 -37.46 33.38
N GLN A 311 -24.07 -36.23 33.86
CA GLN A 311 -24.20 -35.91 35.27
C GLN A 311 -25.66 -35.70 35.64
N LEU A 312 -26.10 -36.26 36.78
CA LEU A 312 -27.49 -36.17 37.28
C LEU A 312 -28.05 -34.74 37.36
N ARG A 313 -27.20 -33.72 37.55
CA ARG A 313 -27.62 -32.31 37.53
C ARG A 313 -28.21 -31.85 36.20
N ARG A 314 -27.81 -32.46 35.08
CA ARG A 314 -28.30 -32.11 33.73
C ARG A 314 -29.74 -32.58 33.47
N LEU A 315 -30.33 -33.32 34.41
CA LEU A 315 -31.72 -33.79 34.34
C LEU A 315 -32.73 -32.72 34.77
N ALA A 316 -32.27 -31.61 35.36
CA ALA A 316 -33.14 -30.49 35.71
C ALA A 316 -33.77 -29.86 34.45
N ALA A 317 -35.02 -29.41 34.56
CA ALA A 317 -35.77 -28.82 33.44
C ALA A 317 -35.00 -27.68 32.72
N LEU A 318 -34.31 -26.81 33.47
CA LEU A 318 -33.51 -25.73 32.89
C LEU A 318 -32.32 -26.25 32.07
N GLU A 319 -31.65 -27.30 32.53
CA GLU A 319 -30.51 -27.89 31.82
C GLU A 319 -30.94 -28.67 30.58
N ARG A 320 -32.12 -29.30 30.63
CA ARG A 320 -32.74 -29.89 29.44
C ARG A 320 -33.04 -28.82 28.38
N GLN A 321 -33.65 -27.70 28.77
CA GLN A 321 -33.93 -26.61 27.83
C GLN A 321 -32.65 -26.10 27.17
N LYS A 322 -31.56 -25.95 27.92
CA LYS A 322 -30.26 -25.55 27.35
C LYS A 322 -29.73 -26.53 26.30
N ILE A 323 -29.95 -27.84 26.47
CA ILE A 323 -29.54 -28.85 25.49
C ILE A 323 -30.41 -28.75 24.22
N GLU A 324 -31.71 -28.53 24.38
CA GLU A 324 -32.64 -28.31 23.26
C GLU A 324 -32.30 -27.02 22.49
N ASP A 325 -32.02 -25.93 23.20
CA ASP A 325 -31.59 -24.65 22.61
C ASP A 325 -30.24 -24.80 21.90
N GLU A 326 -29.24 -25.43 22.54
CA GLU A 326 -27.93 -25.72 21.93
C GLU A 326 -28.08 -26.57 20.66
N HIS A 327 -28.95 -27.59 20.68
CA HIS A 327 -29.22 -28.40 19.50
C HIS A 327 -29.82 -27.57 18.36
N ASN A 328 -30.81 -26.72 18.66
CA ASN A 328 -31.43 -25.86 17.64
C ASN A 328 -30.41 -24.88 17.03
N ASP A 329 -29.55 -24.28 17.85
CA ASP A 329 -28.48 -23.39 17.39
C ASP A 329 -27.45 -24.12 16.52
N VAL A 330 -27.03 -25.32 16.92
CA VAL A 330 -26.10 -26.15 16.14
C VAL A 330 -26.73 -26.57 14.82
N MET A 331 -28.00 -26.96 14.80
CA MET A 331 -28.71 -27.32 13.56
C MET A 331 -28.88 -26.12 12.63
N ALA A 332 -29.19 -24.93 13.16
CA ALA A 332 -29.22 -23.70 12.39
C ALA A 332 -27.83 -23.37 11.80
N ARG A 333 -26.76 -23.60 12.57
CA ARG A 333 -25.38 -23.41 12.10
C ARG A 333 -25.00 -24.40 11.00
N ILE A 334 -25.38 -25.67 11.13
CA ILE A 334 -25.16 -26.71 10.10
C ILE A 334 -25.87 -26.29 8.81
N ALA A 335 -27.15 -25.92 8.88
CA ALA A 335 -27.91 -25.48 7.71
C ALA A 335 -27.26 -24.28 7.01
N TYR A 336 -26.78 -23.29 7.78
CA TYR A 336 -26.03 -22.16 7.24
C TYR A 336 -24.73 -22.59 6.55
N LEU A 337 -23.93 -23.47 7.19
CA LEU A 337 -22.64 -23.91 6.64
C LEU A 337 -22.80 -24.78 5.39
N GLU A 338 -23.80 -25.66 5.35
CA GLU A 338 -24.14 -26.46 4.17
C GLU A 338 -24.59 -25.57 3.01
N ASP A 339 -25.43 -24.58 3.30
CA ASP A 339 -25.88 -23.59 2.32
C ASP A 339 -24.72 -22.71 1.80
N LEU A 340 -23.79 -22.32 2.67
CA LEU A 340 -22.58 -21.57 2.31
C LEU A 340 -21.67 -22.39 1.39
N LEU A 341 -21.41 -23.65 1.73
CA LEU A 341 -20.56 -24.55 0.94
C LEU A 341 -21.21 -24.95 -0.40
N ALA A 342 -22.54 -24.97 -0.49
CA ALA A 342 -23.26 -25.26 -1.72
C ALA A 342 -23.26 -24.11 -2.74
N HIS A 343 -23.06 -22.86 -2.29
CA HIS A 343 -23.18 -21.67 -3.13
C HIS A 343 -21.89 -20.82 -3.10
N PRO A 344 -21.01 -20.92 -4.11
CA PRO A 344 -19.77 -20.14 -4.18
C PRO A 344 -19.97 -18.62 -4.05
N ALA A 345 -21.06 -18.09 -4.62
CA ALA A 345 -21.41 -16.67 -4.48
C ALA A 345 -21.61 -16.22 -3.01
N LYS A 346 -22.05 -17.11 -2.10
CA LYS A 346 -22.16 -16.78 -0.67
C LYS A 346 -20.79 -16.70 -0.01
N ILE A 347 -19.84 -17.53 -0.43
CA ILE A 347 -18.45 -17.46 0.03
C ILE A 347 -17.84 -16.12 -0.36
N LEU A 348 -18.04 -15.70 -1.62
CA LEU A 348 -17.64 -14.38 -2.09
C LEU A 348 -18.27 -13.25 -1.26
N GLY A 349 -19.55 -13.35 -0.90
CA GLY A 349 -20.21 -12.41 0.01
C GLY A 349 -19.55 -12.33 1.39
N VAL A 350 -19.15 -13.46 1.97
CA VAL A 350 -18.40 -13.50 3.24
C VAL A 350 -17.04 -12.79 3.09
N ILE A 351 -16.36 -12.93 1.95
CA ILE A 351 -15.11 -12.20 1.67
C ILE A 351 -15.37 -10.69 1.65
N GLN A 352 -16.45 -10.23 1.02
CA GLN A 352 -16.81 -8.82 1.00
C GLN A 352 -17.08 -8.28 2.41
N ASP A 353 -17.82 -9.02 3.23
CA ASP A 353 -18.12 -8.62 4.60
C ASP A 353 -16.85 -8.58 5.47
N ASP A 354 -15.94 -9.54 5.31
CA ASP A 354 -14.61 -9.52 5.92
C ASP A 354 -13.85 -8.24 5.55
N LEU A 355 -13.83 -7.86 4.28
CA LEU A 355 -13.13 -6.67 3.78
C LEU A 355 -13.76 -5.36 4.26
N ARG A 356 -15.09 -5.28 4.32
CA ARG A 356 -15.80 -4.12 4.89
C ARG A 356 -15.44 -3.92 6.36
N ASN A 357 -15.49 -5.00 7.15
CA ASN A 357 -15.10 -4.98 8.55
C ASN A 357 -13.64 -4.54 8.74
N LEU A 358 -12.72 -5.02 7.89
CA LEU A 358 -11.31 -4.62 7.93
C LEU A 358 -11.12 -3.13 7.61
N SER A 359 -11.80 -2.65 6.56
CA SER A 359 -11.75 -1.25 6.13
C SER A 359 -12.28 -0.31 7.21
N GLU A 360 -13.38 -0.68 7.88
CA GLU A 360 -13.96 0.09 8.99
C GLU A 360 -13.06 0.10 10.23
N LYS A 361 -12.48 -1.05 10.58
CA LYS A 361 -11.68 -1.22 11.80
C LYS A 361 -10.27 -0.64 11.69
N TYR A 362 -9.64 -0.71 10.51
CA TYR A 362 -8.23 -0.38 10.33
C TYR A 362 -7.92 0.60 9.19
N GLY A 363 -8.90 1.00 8.39
CA GLY A 363 -8.66 1.88 7.25
C GLY A 363 -8.25 3.30 7.67
N ASP A 364 -7.24 3.84 7.01
CA ASP A 364 -6.74 5.20 7.18
C ASP A 364 -6.92 6.06 5.91
N GLU A 365 -6.76 7.37 6.07
CA GLU A 365 -6.78 8.32 4.96
C GLU A 365 -5.49 8.25 4.13
N ARG A 366 -5.63 8.46 2.83
CA ARG A 366 -4.51 8.47 1.88
C ARG A 366 -3.50 9.57 2.25
N ARG A 367 -2.21 9.24 2.23
CA ARG A 367 -1.12 10.17 2.56
C ARG A 367 -0.49 10.75 1.30
N THR A 368 -0.19 9.90 0.31
CA THR A 368 0.48 10.28 -0.92
C THR A 368 -0.49 10.95 -1.90
N ARG A 369 -0.09 12.11 -2.45
CA ARG A 369 -0.86 12.84 -3.46
C ARG A 369 -0.44 12.44 -4.86
N ILE A 370 -1.38 12.46 -5.81
CA ILE A 370 -1.09 12.17 -7.23
C ILE A 370 -1.42 13.41 -8.06
N THR A 371 -0.43 13.94 -8.77
CA THR A 371 -0.58 15.13 -9.62
C THR A 371 -0.39 14.74 -11.08
N ALA A 372 -1.40 15.01 -11.92
CA ALA A 372 -1.37 14.71 -13.35
C ALA A 372 -0.57 15.75 -14.18
N GLU A 373 -0.38 16.95 -13.65
CA GLU A 373 0.07 18.14 -14.43
C GLU A 373 1.57 18.48 -14.30
N ALA A 374 2.35 17.68 -13.57
CA ALA A 374 3.79 17.94 -13.48
C ALA A 374 4.52 17.20 -14.60
N HIS A 375 5.27 17.93 -15.43
CA HIS A 375 6.20 17.34 -16.39
C HIS A 375 7.13 16.35 -15.65
N GLU A 376 7.16 15.10 -16.13
CA GLU A 376 7.99 14.03 -15.56
C GLU A 376 9.47 14.43 -15.53
N ASP A 377 9.90 15.17 -16.55
CA ASP A 377 11.26 15.66 -16.68
C ASP A 377 11.28 17.19 -16.51
N LEU A 378 11.95 17.67 -15.45
CA LEU A 378 12.35 19.08 -15.35
C LEU A 378 13.43 19.36 -16.38
N LYS A 379 13.09 20.02 -17.49
CA LYS A 379 14.07 20.42 -18.50
C LYS A 379 14.97 21.52 -17.96
N ILE A 380 16.12 21.73 -18.59
CA ILE A 380 17.01 22.84 -18.18
C ILE A 380 16.30 24.18 -18.42
N GLU A 381 15.48 24.26 -19.47
CA GLU A 381 14.60 25.40 -19.74
C GLU A 381 13.68 25.74 -18.55
N ASP A 382 13.16 24.75 -17.82
CA ASP A 382 12.28 24.96 -16.64
C ASP A 382 13.04 25.50 -15.41
N LEU A 383 14.38 25.52 -15.47
CA LEU A 383 15.25 26.10 -14.43
C LEU A 383 15.64 27.54 -14.73
N VAL A 384 15.27 28.09 -15.89
CA VAL A 384 15.63 29.46 -16.28
C VAL A 384 14.36 30.30 -16.28
N PRO A 385 14.30 31.41 -15.51
CA PRO A 385 13.15 32.29 -15.55
C PRO A 385 13.02 32.90 -16.94
N ASP A 386 11.81 32.91 -17.48
CA ASP A 386 11.50 33.47 -18.80
C ASP A 386 11.47 35.01 -18.76
N GLU A 387 12.63 35.62 -18.97
CA GLU A 387 12.84 37.06 -18.83
C GLU A 387 13.24 37.69 -20.17
N ALA A 388 12.78 38.92 -20.40
CA ALA A 388 13.19 39.70 -21.57
C ALA A 388 14.65 40.17 -21.41
N VAL A 389 15.49 39.81 -22.37
CA VAL A 389 16.91 40.12 -22.40
C VAL A 389 17.28 40.82 -23.71
N LEU A 390 18.37 41.57 -23.64
CA LEU A 390 19.01 42.18 -24.78
C LEU A 390 20.37 41.50 -25.00
N VAL A 391 20.57 40.96 -26.20
CA VAL A 391 21.83 40.36 -26.59
C VAL A 391 22.58 41.36 -27.48
N THR A 392 23.77 41.74 -27.04
CA THR A 392 24.65 42.67 -27.76
C THR A 392 25.86 41.92 -28.31
N ILE A 393 26.16 42.14 -29.58
CA ILE A 393 27.33 41.59 -30.27
C ILE A 393 28.19 42.76 -30.73
N THR A 394 29.45 42.79 -30.30
CA THR A 394 30.40 43.84 -30.70
C THR A 394 31.21 43.45 -31.93
N GLN A 395 31.90 44.42 -32.54
CA GLN A 395 32.74 44.19 -33.71
C GLN A 395 33.88 43.21 -33.46
N ARG A 396 34.41 43.17 -32.23
CA ARG A 396 35.42 42.20 -31.83
C ARG A 396 34.85 40.82 -31.47
N GLY A 397 33.55 40.60 -31.69
CA GLY A 397 32.89 39.32 -31.44
C GLY A 397 32.54 39.07 -29.98
N TYR A 398 32.53 40.10 -29.13
CA TYR A 398 32.05 39.94 -27.75
C TYR A 398 30.52 39.86 -27.75
N ILE A 399 30.01 38.75 -27.25
CA ILE A 399 28.59 38.51 -27.08
C ILE A 399 28.27 38.65 -25.60
N LYS A 400 27.34 39.53 -25.25
CA LYS A 400 26.87 39.73 -23.89
C LYS A 400 25.36 39.75 -23.83
N ARG A 401 24.79 39.11 -22.81
CA ARG A 401 23.38 39.25 -22.45
C ARG A 401 23.21 40.25 -21.31
N THR A 402 22.20 41.09 -21.40
CA THR A 402 21.83 42.05 -20.35
C THR A 402 20.32 42.04 -20.18
N ALA A 403 19.81 42.12 -18.95
CA ALA A 403 18.37 42.19 -18.73
C ALA A 403 17.77 43.44 -19.40
N ALA A 404 16.64 43.30 -20.10
CA ALA A 404 16.01 44.43 -20.79
C ALA A 404 15.57 45.53 -19.81
N SER A 405 15.29 45.17 -18.56
CA SER A 405 14.96 46.10 -17.47
C SER A 405 16.08 47.10 -17.13
N LEU A 406 17.34 46.79 -17.45
CA LEU A 406 18.48 47.70 -17.27
C LEU A 406 18.49 48.82 -18.31
N TYR A 407 17.86 48.61 -19.47
CA TYR A 407 17.68 49.62 -20.51
C TYR A 407 16.39 50.39 -20.25
N ARG A 408 16.44 51.39 -19.36
CA ARG A 408 15.31 52.30 -19.15
C ARG A 408 15.06 53.16 -20.39
N THR A 409 13.82 53.21 -20.85
CA THR A 409 13.37 54.15 -21.88
C THR A 409 13.51 55.58 -21.33
N GLN A 410 14.47 56.36 -21.84
CA GLN A 410 14.51 57.80 -21.65
C GLN A 410 13.86 58.49 -22.86
N ASN A 411 12.97 59.44 -22.61
CA ASN A 411 12.38 60.25 -23.66
C ASN A 411 13.46 61.08 -24.39
N ARG A 412 13.18 61.38 -25.67
CA ARG A 412 14.09 61.98 -26.67
C ARG A 412 15.08 63.00 -26.10
N GLY A 413 16.38 62.76 -26.28
CA GLY A 413 17.45 63.76 -26.15
C GLY A 413 18.55 63.46 -25.13
N GLY A 414 18.46 62.40 -24.33
CA GLY A 414 19.52 61.99 -23.40
C GLY A 414 20.47 60.95 -23.98
N ARG A 415 21.80 61.12 -23.79
CA ARG A 415 22.77 60.02 -23.95
C ARG A 415 22.37 58.90 -22.97
N GLY A 416 21.88 57.80 -23.52
CA GLY A 416 21.30 56.69 -22.76
C GLY A 416 22.25 56.08 -21.72
N VAL A 417 21.65 55.41 -20.74
CA VAL A 417 22.33 54.73 -19.63
C VAL A 417 23.46 53.84 -20.17
N SER A 418 24.69 54.06 -19.70
CA SER A 418 25.88 53.33 -20.14
C SER A 418 25.82 51.87 -19.67
N GLY A 419 25.26 50.98 -20.49
CA GLY A 419 25.17 49.54 -20.20
C GLY A 419 26.50 48.78 -20.31
N GLN A 420 27.55 49.44 -20.81
CA GLN A 420 28.85 48.84 -21.11
C GLN A 420 29.97 49.87 -20.87
N SER A 421 30.95 49.52 -20.04
CA SER A 421 32.26 50.16 -20.05
C SER A 421 33.07 49.49 -21.15
N VAL A 422 32.98 50.02 -22.37
CA VAL A 422 33.79 49.57 -23.49
C VAL A 422 35.25 49.91 -23.15
N ARG A 423 36.11 48.90 -22.97
CA ARG A 423 37.57 49.13 -22.99
C ARG A 423 37.96 49.31 -24.45
N GLU A 424 38.51 50.47 -24.78
CA GLU A 424 39.08 50.84 -26.09
C GLU A 424 38.21 50.50 -27.33
N GLU A 425 37.50 51.50 -27.86
CA GLU A 425 36.92 51.53 -29.23
C GLU A 425 36.36 50.18 -29.75
N ASP A 426 35.43 49.56 -29.01
CA ASP A 426 34.66 48.38 -29.48
C ASP A 426 33.18 48.76 -29.61
N GLU A 427 32.70 48.84 -30.85
CA GLU A 427 31.33 49.26 -31.16
C GLU A 427 30.36 48.07 -31.18
N VAL A 428 29.11 48.33 -30.79
CA VAL A 428 28.03 47.34 -30.85
C VAL A 428 27.52 47.29 -32.29
N ILE A 429 27.65 46.13 -32.95
CA ILE A 429 27.16 45.91 -34.32
C ILE A 429 25.70 45.48 -34.29
N THR A 430 25.37 44.55 -33.39
CA THR A 430 24.05 43.91 -33.38
C THR A 430 23.47 43.95 -31.98
N LEU A 431 22.20 44.34 -31.91
CA LEU A 431 21.43 44.41 -30.68
C LEU A 431 20.08 43.73 -30.92
N LEU A 432 19.89 42.59 -30.26
CA LEU A 432 18.75 41.70 -30.47
C LEU A 432 17.93 41.60 -29.18
N PRO A 433 16.63 41.97 -29.19
CA PRO A 433 15.72 41.60 -28.12
C PRO A 433 15.38 40.11 -28.22
N ALA A 434 15.51 39.39 -27.11
CA ALA A 434 15.18 37.97 -27.01
C ALA A 434 14.61 37.66 -25.62
N ARG A 435 14.07 36.47 -25.44
CA ARG A 435 13.78 35.90 -24.13
C ARG A 435 14.87 34.91 -23.74
N THR A 436 15.04 34.67 -22.45
CA THR A 436 16.04 33.72 -21.92
C THR A 436 15.83 32.29 -22.41
N LEU A 437 14.61 31.93 -22.84
CA LEU A 437 14.26 30.63 -23.39
C LEU A 437 14.38 30.55 -24.93
N ASP A 438 14.68 31.66 -25.60
CA ASP A 438 14.80 31.68 -27.07
C ASP A 438 16.16 31.13 -27.53
N THR A 439 16.14 30.39 -28.64
CA THR A 439 17.35 29.85 -29.27
C THR A 439 17.91 30.85 -30.28
N LEU A 440 19.14 31.34 -30.04
CA LEU A 440 19.89 32.16 -30.99
C LEU A 440 20.73 31.28 -31.92
N LEU A 441 20.46 31.39 -33.22
CA LEU A 441 21.23 30.72 -34.27
C LEU A 441 22.24 31.70 -34.88
N PHE A 442 23.52 31.32 -34.83
CA PHE A 442 24.61 32.10 -35.41
C PHE A 442 25.00 31.51 -36.75
N PHE A 443 24.78 32.27 -37.82
CA PHE A 443 25.15 31.87 -39.17
C PHE A 443 26.55 32.38 -39.50
N SER A 444 27.42 31.46 -39.89
CA SER A 444 28.79 31.74 -40.34
C SER A 444 28.86 31.94 -41.85
N ASP A 445 29.92 32.60 -42.31
CA ASP A 445 30.29 32.74 -43.72
C ASP A 445 30.59 31.39 -44.41
N ARG A 446 30.68 30.30 -43.64
CA ARG A 446 30.82 28.91 -44.10
C ARG A 446 29.50 28.18 -44.29
N GLY A 447 28.36 28.87 -44.18
CA GLY A 447 27.03 28.29 -44.39
C GLY A 447 26.60 27.31 -43.29
N LYS A 448 27.11 27.49 -42.07
CA LYS A 448 26.71 26.76 -40.87
C LYS A 448 26.08 27.69 -39.87
#